data_AF-A0A7L3F7K8-F1
#
_entry.id   AF-A0A7L3F7K8-F1
#
_cell.length_a   1.000
_cell.length_b   1.000
_cell.length_c   1.000
_cell.angle_alpha   90.00
_cell.angle_beta   90.00
_cell.angle_gamma   90.00
#
_symmetry.space_group_name_H-M   'P 1'
#
loop_
_entity.id
_entity.type
_entity.pdbx_description
1 polymer ?
#
loop_
_entity_poly.entity_id
_entity_poly.type
_entity_poly.pdbx_seq_one_letter_code
_entity_poly.pdbx_strand_id
1 'polypeptide(L)'
;LDVSMDTWSFFHACLVSVWLHRFYIYSAAVLGISLWIAALFFTTKNKGRKSSRHPAAPEGTGDKLVNGYVTLRAKEACVAGVKIFYGSQTGTAKRFAKALSEAVTSLHLPVEVISLGDSDPDDRLAEETTSRNICVFLVATYTDGQPTESAAWFCKWLEEAANDFRFGKMYLKGLRYAVFGLGNSVYVDHYNTVGRNIDRWLWMLGARRIMTRAEGDCNVAQSKHGSIEADFKAWTAKFLSQLQALCRGEKQPCSGKCKRKKCKSQGKQSKESSDHDHGASECENTEAEELFETSSEEEAGAEEAGGTSAVMDVEDLGSIVSHVRRAKVQLCRAAGTSSTQGNLGRKEEGEKREMITLALREALTKQGYRLIGSHSGVKLCRWTKAMLRGRGGCYKHTFYGIESHRCMEATPSLACANKCVFCWRHHTNPVGTEWRWKMDQPEMILQEALENHQNMIKQFKG
;
A
#
# COMPACT_ATOMS: atom_id res chain seq x y z
N LEU A 1 74.44 -5.53 6.96
CA LEU A 1 73.59 -4.33 6.75
C LEU A 1 74.07 -3.80 5.40
N ASP A 2 73.48 -4.10 4.24
CA ASP A 2 72.07 -4.02 3.85
C ASP A 2 71.75 -5.08 2.78
N VAL A 3 70.78 -5.97 3.04
CA VAL A 3 70.17 -6.85 2.01
C VAL A 3 68.64 -6.73 2.05
N SER A 4 68.10 -5.82 2.87
CA SER A 4 66.65 -5.64 3.05
C SER A 4 66.05 -4.52 2.20
N MET A 5 66.85 -3.68 1.55
CA MET A 5 66.37 -2.47 0.84
C MET A 5 66.00 -2.70 -0.63
N ASP A 6 66.57 -3.70 -1.30
CA ASP A 6 66.36 -3.93 -2.74
C ASP A 6 65.09 -4.73 -3.09
N THR A 7 64.56 -5.52 -2.16
CA THR A 7 63.28 -6.23 -2.39
C THR A 7 62.10 -5.28 -2.28
N TRP A 8 62.14 -4.33 -1.35
CA TRP A 8 61.06 -3.37 -1.12
C TRP A 8 60.88 -2.39 -2.31
N SER A 9 61.98 -1.99 -2.96
CA SER A 9 61.96 -1.10 -4.12
C SER A 9 61.36 -1.77 -5.36
N PHE A 10 61.61 -3.06 -5.57
CA PHE A 10 61.01 -3.84 -6.65
C PHE A 10 59.49 -4.01 -6.47
N PHE A 11 59.04 -4.32 -5.24
CA PHE A 11 57.60 -4.41 -4.94
C PHE A 11 56.89 -3.06 -5.09
N HIS A 12 57.52 -1.96 -4.67
CA HIS A 12 56.97 -0.62 -4.87
C HIS A 12 56.87 -0.23 -6.36
N ALA A 13 57.89 -0.55 -7.16
CA ALA A 13 57.87 -0.29 -8.60
C ALA A 13 56.75 -1.08 -9.32
N CYS A 14 56.56 -2.35 -8.95
CA CYS A 14 55.45 -3.16 -9.46
C CYS A 14 54.07 -2.61 -9.04
N LEU A 15 53.91 -2.21 -7.78
CA LEU A 15 52.63 -1.67 -7.29
C LEU A 15 52.29 -0.32 -7.95
N VAL A 16 53.27 0.54 -8.16
CA VAL A 16 53.08 1.83 -8.87
C VAL A 16 52.77 1.59 -10.35
N SER A 17 53.41 0.62 -11.00
CA SER A 17 53.12 0.23 -12.39
C SER A 17 51.68 -0.32 -12.53
N VAL A 18 51.25 -1.20 -11.62
CA VAL A 18 49.87 -1.71 -11.58
C VAL A 18 48.87 -0.57 -11.33
N TRP A 19 49.22 0.41 -10.50
CA TRP A 19 48.36 1.57 -10.22
C TRP A 19 48.25 2.53 -11.40
N LEU A 20 49.33 2.76 -12.15
CA LEU A 20 49.33 3.57 -13.38
C LEU A 20 48.52 2.91 -14.51
N HIS A 21 48.61 1.57 -14.62
CA HIS A 21 47.88 0.82 -15.65
C HIS A 21 46.50 0.30 -15.21
N ARG A 22 46.01 0.70 -14.03
CA ARG A 22 44.73 0.23 -13.47
C ARG A 22 43.54 0.44 -14.41
N PHE A 23 43.53 1.53 -15.16
CA PHE A 23 42.44 1.83 -16.11
C PHE A 23 42.39 0.79 -17.24
N TYR A 24 43.55 0.35 -17.73
CA TYR A 24 43.64 -0.68 -18.76
C TYR A 24 43.33 -2.09 -18.23
N ILE A 25 43.71 -2.36 -16.98
CA ILE A 25 43.37 -3.63 -16.31
C ILE A 25 41.85 -3.71 -16.10
N TYR A 26 41.21 -2.63 -15.65
CA TYR A 26 39.76 -2.59 -15.49
C TYR A 26 39.01 -2.65 -16.83
N SER A 27 39.48 -1.96 -17.87
CA SER A 27 38.84 -2.03 -19.18
C SER A 27 38.95 -3.42 -19.81
N ALA A 28 40.10 -4.09 -19.67
CA ALA A 28 40.27 -5.48 -20.10
C ALA A 28 39.37 -6.45 -19.32
N ALA A 29 39.23 -6.26 -18.00
CA ALA A 29 38.35 -7.07 -17.18
C ALA A 29 36.87 -6.89 -17.56
N VAL A 30 36.43 -5.65 -17.80
CA VAL A 30 35.06 -5.35 -18.23
C VAL A 30 34.76 -5.98 -19.60
N LEU A 31 35.70 -5.90 -20.55
CA LEU A 31 35.55 -6.57 -21.85
C LEU A 31 35.50 -8.09 -21.71
N GLY A 32 36.35 -8.68 -20.86
CA GLY A 32 36.33 -10.11 -20.56
C GLY A 32 35.01 -10.58 -19.95
N ILE A 33 34.48 -9.85 -18.96
CA ILE A 33 33.19 -10.16 -18.31
C ILE A 33 32.04 -9.99 -19.32
N SER A 34 32.08 -8.94 -20.15
CA SER A 34 31.06 -8.70 -21.17
C SER A 34 31.01 -9.81 -22.23
N LEU A 35 32.18 -10.27 -22.69
CA LEU A 35 32.29 -11.40 -23.61
C LEU A 35 31.84 -12.72 -22.97
N TRP A 36 32.12 -12.92 -21.68
CA TRP A 36 31.68 -14.09 -20.94
C TRP A 36 30.15 -14.13 -20.77
N ILE A 37 29.53 -12.99 -20.43
CA ILE A 37 28.07 -12.84 -20.36
C ILE A 37 27.43 -13.07 -21.73
N ALA A 38 28.04 -12.55 -22.81
CA ALA A 38 27.56 -12.80 -24.17
C ALA A 38 27.64 -14.30 -24.52
N ALA A 39 28.74 -14.98 -24.18
CA ALA A 39 28.88 -16.43 -24.39
C ALA A 39 27.85 -17.25 -23.58
N LEU A 40 27.52 -16.84 -22.35
CA LEU A 40 26.43 -17.44 -21.56
C LEU A 40 25.07 -17.24 -22.23
N PHE A 41 24.81 -16.06 -22.80
CA PHE A 41 23.58 -15.81 -23.56
C PHE A 41 23.48 -16.65 -24.84
N PHE A 42 24.60 -16.86 -25.56
CA PHE A 42 24.62 -17.70 -26.77
C PHE A 42 24.48 -19.19 -26.44
N THR A 43 25.10 -19.67 -25.36
CA THR A 43 25.01 -21.08 -24.94
C THR A 43 23.63 -21.44 -24.38
N THR A 44 22.97 -20.53 -23.66
CA THR A 44 21.58 -20.71 -23.19
C THR A 44 20.57 -20.69 -24.34
N LYS A 45 20.75 -19.83 -25.34
CA LYS A 45 19.90 -19.78 -26.55
C LYS A 45 20.03 -21.04 -27.43
N ASN A 46 21.20 -21.68 -27.45
CA ASN A 46 21.42 -22.94 -28.16
C ASN A 46 20.89 -24.19 -27.42
N LYS A 47 20.80 -24.15 -26.07
CA LYS A 47 20.12 -25.21 -25.29
C LYS A 47 18.60 -25.19 -25.47
N GLY A 48 18.00 -24.05 -25.77
CA GLY A 48 16.57 -23.92 -26.10
C GLY A 48 16.16 -24.42 -27.49
N ARG A 49 17.12 -24.85 -28.34
CA ARG A 49 16.86 -25.23 -29.75
C ARG A 49 17.13 -26.71 -30.07
N LYS A 50 17.59 -27.50 -29.10
CA LYS A 50 17.86 -28.96 -29.25
C LYS A 50 17.23 -29.76 -28.11
N SER A 51 15.91 -29.86 -28.09
CA SER A 51 15.20 -31.00 -27.48
C SER A 51 13.77 -31.08 -28.03
N SER A 52 13.63 -31.69 -29.22
CA SER A 52 12.45 -32.50 -29.56
C SER A 52 12.73 -33.27 -30.86
N ARG A 53 13.41 -34.41 -30.72
CA ARG A 53 13.23 -35.55 -31.61
C ARG A 53 13.35 -36.82 -30.78
N HIS A 54 12.34 -37.68 -30.85
CA HIS A 54 12.39 -39.14 -30.98
C HIS A 54 10.94 -39.70 -30.86
N PRO A 55 10.66 -40.98 -31.21
CA PRO A 55 10.50 -41.53 -32.55
C PRO A 55 9.08 -42.14 -32.76
N ALA A 56 8.84 -42.69 -33.95
CA ALA A 56 7.56 -43.20 -34.45
C ALA A 56 7.09 -44.57 -33.90
N ALA A 57 5.76 -44.79 -33.90
CA ALA A 57 5.00 -45.94 -34.47
C ALA A 57 3.62 -46.12 -33.78
N PRO A 58 2.61 -46.82 -34.37
CA PRO A 58 2.23 -47.01 -35.77
C PRO A 58 0.76 -46.58 -36.07
N GLU A 59 0.35 -46.78 -37.32
CA GLU A 59 -0.86 -46.30 -38.01
C GLU A 59 -2.18 -47.07 -37.75
N GLY A 60 -3.29 -46.42 -38.13
CA GLY A 60 -4.61 -46.98 -38.50
C GLY A 60 -5.72 -46.68 -37.49
N THR A 61 -6.91 -46.14 -37.80
CA THR A 61 -7.62 -45.94 -39.07
C THR A 61 -8.85 -45.04 -38.80
N GLY A 62 -9.28 -44.18 -39.75
CA GLY A 62 -10.70 -43.92 -40.01
C GLY A 62 -11.44 -42.73 -39.37
N ASP A 63 -11.30 -41.56 -39.99
CA ASP A 63 -12.38 -40.76 -40.61
C ASP A 63 -13.33 -39.81 -39.81
N LYS A 64 -13.59 -38.67 -40.49
CA LYS A 64 -14.62 -37.61 -40.36
C LYS A 64 -14.49 -36.45 -39.35
N LEU A 65 -13.94 -35.38 -39.92
CA LEU A 65 -14.14 -33.94 -39.64
C LEU A 65 -15.54 -33.54 -39.13
N VAL A 66 -15.59 -32.85 -37.99
CA VAL A 66 -16.39 -31.63 -37.81
C VAL A 66 -15.60 -30.63 -36.96
N ASN A 67 -15.51 -29.41 -37.49
CA ASN A 67 -14.82 -28.24 -37.00
C ASN A 67 -15.30 -27.80 -35.59
N GLY A 68 -14.38 -27.68 -34.64
CA GLY A 68 -14.66 -27.14 -33.32
C GLY A 68 -13.38 -27.05 -32.48
N TYR A 69 -12.74 -25.88 -32.46
CA TYR A 69 -11.66 -25.58 -31.52
C TYR A 69 -12.18 -25.72 -30.09
N VAL A 70 -11.94 -26.87 -29.45
CA VAL A 70 -11.99 -26.97 -27.99
C VAL A 70 -10.78 -26.23 -27.47
N THR A 71 -10.96 -24.97 -27.09
CA THR A 71 -10.01 -24.27 -26.23
C THR A 71 -9.96 -25.05 -24.91
N LEU A 72 -8.92 -25.85 -24.72
CA LEU A 72 -8.52 -26.34 -23.40
C LEU A 72 -8.28 -25.10 -22.53
N ARG A 73 -9.30 -24.67 -21.79
CA ARG A 73 -9.14 -23.67 -20.74
C ARG A 73 -8.12 -24.25 -19.77
N ALA A 74 -6.89 -23.75 -19.82
CA ALA A 74 -5.97 -23.89 -18.72
C ALA A 74 -6.73 -23.43 -17.46
N LYS A 75 -6.97 -24.36 -16.52
CA LYS A 75 -7.57 -24.03 -15.23
C LYS A 75 -6.69 -22.95 -14.60
N GLU A 76 -7.16 -21.70 -14.60
CA GLU A 76 -6.52 -20.64 -13.83
C GLU A 76 -6.46 -21.10 -12.37
N ALA A 77 -5.26 -21.36 -11.86
CA ALA A 77 -5.10 -21.73 -10.47
C ALA A 77 -5.61 -20.56 -9.58
N CYS A 78 -6.65 -20.83 -8.78
CA CYS A 78 -7.19 -19.88 -7.81
C CYS A 78 -6.23 -19.63 -6.63
N VAL A 79 -5.21 -20.47 -6.49
CA VAL A 79 -4.12 -20.39 -5.52
C VAL A 79 -2.81 -20.68 -6.24
N ALA A 80 -1.87 -19.74 -6.19
CA ALA A 80 -0.57 -19.87 -6.83
C ALA A 80 0.46 -20.60 -5.95
N GLY A 81 0.36 -20.46 -4.62
CA GLY A 81 1.27 -21.08 -3.66
C GLY A 81 0.93 -20.75 -2.21
N VAL A 82 1.70 -21.30 -1.28
CA VAL A 82 1.55 -21.06 0.17
C VAL A 82 2.88 -20.59 0.75
N LYS A 83 2.86 -19.49 1.52
CA LYS A 83 4.02 -19.02 2.27
C LYS A 83 3.77 -19.17 3.76
N ILE A 84 4.68 -19.84 4.46
CA ILE A 84 4.54 -20.16 5.88
C ILE A 84 5.59 -19.36 6.65
N PHE A 85 5.12 -18.37 7.40
CA PHE A 85 5.91 -17.57 8.30
C PHE A 85 5.88 -18.16 9.70
N TYR A 86 7.03 -18.22 10.37
CA TYR A 86 7.10 -18.68 11.75
C TYR A 86 7.85 -17.71 12.68
N GLY A 87 7.36 -17.60 13.91
CA GLY A 87 8.00 -16.90 15.04
C GLY A 87 8.18 -17.88 16.18
N SER A 88 9.43 -18.18 16.53
CA SER A 88 9.79 -19.28 17.44
C SER A 88 10.98 -18.92 18.32
N GLN A 89 10.93 -19.29 19.60
CA GLN A 89 12.07 -19.23 20.52
C GLN A 89 12.75 -20.60 20.67
N THR A 90 11.97 -21.63 21.04
CA THR A 90 12.48 -22.99 21.35
C THR A 90 12.41 -23.98 20.18
N GLY A 91 11.81 -23.58 19.05
CA GLY A 91 11.79 -24.36 17.81
C GLY A 91 10.46 -25.05 17.51
N THR A 92 9.46 -25.02 18.41
CA THR A 92 8.16 -25.68 18.20
C THR A 92 7.43 -25.13 16.97
N ALA A 93 7.30 -23.81 16.86
CA ALA A 93 6.63 -23.19 15.70
C ALA A 93 7.41 -23.44 14.39
N LYS A 94 8.74 -23.52 14.45
CA LYS A 94 9.59 -23.92 13.30
C LYS A 94 9.34 -25.37 12.88
N ARG A 95 9.19 -26.29 13.83
CA ARG A 95 8.85 -27.70 13.56
C ARG A 95 7.47 -27.81 12.92
N PHE A 96 6.48 -27.07 13.43
CA PHE A 96 5.14 -27.01 12.85
C PHE A 96 5.13 -26.41 11.45
N ALA A 97 5.95 -25.38 11.19
CA ALA A 97 6.09 -24.81 9.86
C ALA A 97 6.61 -25.84 8.84
N LYS A 98 7.63 -26.62 9.23
CA LYS A 98 8.15 -27.72 8.40
C LYS A 98 7.09 -28.80 8.16
N ALA A 99 6.42 -29.27 9.21
CA ALA A 99 5.37 -30.28 9.08
C ALA A 99 4.21 -29.81 8.17
N LEU A 100 3.80 -28.54 8.29
CA LEU A 100 2.79 -27.96 7.40
C LEU A 100 3.29 -27.87 5.95
N SER A 101 4.56 -27.52 5.74
CA SER A 101 5.15 -27.44 4.41
C SER A 101 5.15 -28.80 3.70
N GLU A 102 5.48 -29.88 4.39
CA GLU A 102 5.42 -31.24 3.86
C GLU A 102 3.97 -31.62 3.51
N ALA A 103 3.02 -31.30 4.38
CA ALA A 103 1.60 -31.55 4.14
C ALA A 103 1.05 -30.77 2.93
N VAL A 104 1.44 -29.50 2.76
CA VAL A 104 1.03 -28.69 1.60
C VAL A 104 1.72 -29.15 0.31
N THR A 105 2.99 -29.56 0.39
CA THR A 105 3.74 -30.12 -0.75
C THR A 105 3.03 -31.36 -1.31
N SER A 106 2.42 -32.19 -0.45
CA SER A 106 1.63 -33.35 -0.90
C SER A 106 0.42 -32.97 -1.77
N LEU A 107 -0.05 -31.72 -1.69
CA LEU A 107 -1.13 -31.17 -2.53
C LEU A 107 -0.62 -30.58 -3.85
N HIS A 108 0.66 -30.76 -4.18
CA HIS A 108 1.30 -30.26 -5.42
C HIS A 108 1.28 -28.72 -5.56
N LEU A 109 1.28 -28.01 -4.42
CA LEU A 109 1.39 -26.55 -4.39
C LEU A 109 2.82 -26.13 -4.01
N PRO A 110 3.36 -25.06 -4.62
CA PRO A 110 4.65 -24.53 -4.20
C PRO A 110 4.51 -23.94 -2.79
N VAL A 111 5.45 -24.30 -1.93
CA VAL A 111 5.49 -23.85 -0.53
C VAL A 111 6.85 -23.27 -0.18
N GLU A 112 6.85 -22.17 0.56
CA GLU A 112 8.05 -21.52 1.07
C GLU A 112 7.91 -21.35 2.59
N VAL A 113 8.95 -21.71 3.35
CA VAL A 113 9.00 -21.57 4.81
C VAL A 113 9.98 -20.47 5.17
N ILE A 114 9.49 -19.45 5.88
CA ILE A 114 10.20 -18.20 6.11
C ILE A 114 10.20 -17.88 7.61
N SER A 115 11.37 -17.52 8.15
CA SER A 115 11.49 -16.97 9.50
C SER A 115 11.04 -15.52 9.50
N LEU A 116 10.22 -15.13 10.47
CA LEU A 116 9.78 -13.72 10.61
C LEU A 116 10.94 -12.75 10.90
N GLY A 117 12.08 -13.25 11.37
CA GLY A 117 13.24 -12.42 11.74
C GLY A 117 14.17 -12.13 10.56
N ASP A 118 14.12 -12.98 9.53
CA ASP A 118 15.03 -12.91 8.37
C ASP A 118 14.41 -12.15 7.20
N SER A 119 13.20 -11.59 7.37
CA SER A 119 12.41 -10.97 6.30
C SER A 119 11.99 -9.56 6.66
N ASP A 120 12.17 -8.64 5.72
CA ASP A 120 11.54 -7.33 5.80
C ASP A 120 10.03 -7.48 5.47
N PRO A 121 9.13 -7.15 6.41
CA PRO A 121 7.70 -7.27 6.18
C PRO A 121 7.17 -6.36 5.07
N ASP A 122 7.78 -5.21 4.83
CA ASP A 122 7.24 -4.23 3.89
C ASP A 122 7.36 -4.73 2.45
N ASP A 123 8.53 -5.24 2.08
CA ASP A 123 8.78 -5.83 0.76
C ASP A 123 7.95 -7.11 0.56
N ARG A 124 7.97 -8.01 1.54
CA ARG A 124 7.38 -9.35 1.38
C ARG A 124 5.86 -9.31 1.40
N LEU A 125 5.23 -8.61 2.33
CA LEU A 125 3.76 -8.61 2.40
C LEU A 125 3.12 -7.81 1.26
N ALA A 126 3.78 -6.75 0.77
CA ALA A 126 3.30 -5.99 -0.37
C ALA A 126 3.25 -6.83 -1.66
N GLU A 127 4.29 -7.64 -1.94
CA GLU A 127 4.30 -8.58 -3.07
C GLU A 127 3.15 -9.61 -3.00
N GLU A 128 2.81 -10.06 -1.79
CA GLU A 128 1.76 -11.05 -1.56
C GLU A 128 0.33 -10.49 -1.74
N THR A 129 0.15 -9.17 -1.77
CA THR A 129 -1.18 -8.57 -2.07
C THR A 129 -1.60 -8.78 -3.52
N THR A 130 -0.64 -8.85 -4.43
CA THR A 130 -0.86 -9.05 -5.86
C THR A 130 -0.77 -10.53 -6.23
N SER A 131 0.02 -11.29 -5.47
CA SER A 131 0.17 -12.72 -5.65
C SER A 131 -1.10 -13.48 -5.25
N ARG A 132 -1.50 -14.50 -6.01
CA ARG A 132 -2.59 -15.43 -5.62
C ARG A 132 -2.12 -16.43 -4.55
N ASN A 133 -1.21 -16.04 -3.67
CA ASN A 133 -0.67 -16.89 -2.62
C ASN A 133 -1.57 -16.86 -1.38
N ILE A 134 -1.25 -17.74 -0.42
CA ILE A 134 -1.86 -17.76 0.90
C ILE A 134 -0.73 -17.71 1.93
N CYS A 135 -0.79 -16.73 2.83
CA CYS A 135 0.19 -16.54 3.90
C CYS A 135 -0.30 -17.20 5.19
N VAL A 136 0.54 -18.03 5.80
CA VAL A 136 0.25 -18.70 7.07
C VAL A 136 1.22 -18.18 8.11
N PHE A 137 0.70 -17.77 9.27
CA PHE A 137 1.52 -17.29 10.38
C PHE A 137 1.44 -18.28 11.55
N LEU A 138 2.57 -18.87 11.91
CA LEU A 138 2.74 -19.77 13.05
C LEU A 138 3.60 -19.07 14.11
N VAL A 139 2.97 -18.51 15.13
CA VAL A 139 3.63 -17.58 16.06
C VAL A 139 3.48 -18.01 17.50
N ALA A 140 4.59 -18.10 18.22
CA ALA A 140 4.58 -18.34 19.64
C ALA A 140 4.46 -17.03 20.43
N THR A 141 3.69 -17.07 21.51
CA THR A 141 3.67 -16.02 22.53
C THR A 141 4.71 -16.37 23.60
N TYR A 142 5.52 -15.40 23.98
CA TYR A 142 6.57 -15.53 24.98
C TYR A 142 6.22 -14.74 26.25
N THR A 143 7.21 -14.49 27.11
CA THR A 143 7.08 -13.81 28.41
C THR A 143 6.22 -12.55 28.33
N ASP A 144 5.32 -12.36 29.28
CA ASP A 144 4.44 -11.19 29.40
C ASP A 144 3.67 -10.82 28.13
N GLY A 145 3.28 -11.84 27.35
CA GLY A 145 2.51 -11.64 26.12
C GLY A 145 3.31 -11.09 24.94
N GLN A 146 4.64 -11.00 25.07
CA GLN A 146 5.53 -10.48 24.05
C GLN A 146 5.77 -11.51 22.92
N PRO A 147 6.08 -11.03 21.69
CA PRO A 147 6.51 -11.91 20.62
C PRO A 147 7.86 -12.56 20.93
N THR A 148 8.13 -13.71 20.29
CA THR A 148 9.48 -14.29 20.26
C THR A 148 10.46 -13.32 19.62
N GLU A 149 11.76 -13.43 19.94
CA GLU A 149 12.79 -12.55 19.40
C GLU A 149 12.78 -12.52 17.86
N SER A 150 12.62 -13.69 17.24
CA SER A 150 12.48 -13.84 15.78
C SER A 150 11.22 -13.21 15.18
N ALA A 151 10.24 -12.78 15.97
CA ALA A 151 9.02 -12.15 15.49
C ALA A 151 8.83 -10.72 16.03
N ALA A 152 9.75 -10.24 16.87
CA ALA A 152 9.62 -8.97 17.58
C ALA A 152 9.53 -7.79 16.60
N TRP A 153 10.46 -7.73 15.64
CA TRP A 153 10.46 -6.70 14.60
C TRP A 153 9.16 -6.71 13.78
N PHE A 154 8.75 -7.89 13.30
CA PHE A 154 7.53 -8.05 12.52
C PHE A 154 6.28 -7.58 13.27
N CYS A 155 6.14 -7.95 14.55
CA CYS A 155 4.99 -7.56 15.35
C CYS A 155 4.96 -6.05 15.59
N LYS A 156 6.11 -5.45 15.92
CA LYS A 156 6.24 -4.00 16.10
C LYS A 156 5.87 -3.25 14.83
N TRP A 157 6.42 -3.66 13.69
CA TRP A 157 6.10 -3.06 12.39
C TRP A 157 4.61 -3.16 12.08
N LEU A 158 4.00 -4.33 12.30
CA LEU A 158 2.59 -4.56 11.98
C LEU A 158 1.64 -3.74 12.88
N GLU A 159 2.01 -3.57 14.15
CA GLU A 159 1.32 -2.70 15.10
C GLU A 159 1.40 -1.23 14.68
N GLU A 160 2.61 -0.74 14.36
CA GLU A 160 2.82 0.62 13.91
C GLU A 160 2.07 0.88 12.59
N ALA A 161 2.16 -0.03 11.62
CA ALA A 161 1.46 0.07 10.35
C ALA A 161 -0.06 0.08 10.52
N ALA A 162 -0.62 -0.75 11.41
CA ALA A 162 -2.05 -0.80 11.64
C ALA A 162 -2.61 0.48 12.31
N ASN A 163 -1.78 1.19 13.08
CA ASN A 163 -2.17 2.40 13.81
C ASN A 163 -1.74 3.71 13.14
N ASP A 164 -0.82 3.65 12.17
CA ASP A 164 -0.31 4.83 11.49
C ASP A 164 -1.24 5.26 10.34
N PHE A 165 -1.71 6.50 10.42
CA PHE A 165 -2.55 7.15 9.41
C PHE A 165 -1.92 7.24 8.01
N ARG A 166 -0.60 7.03 7.87
CA ARG A 166 0.08 6.90 6.57
C ARG A 166 -0.31 5.64 5.83
N PHE A 167 -0.52 4.54 6.55
CA PHE A 167 -0.95 3.29 5.96
C PHE A 167 -2.47 3.33 5.79
N GLY A 168 -2.94 3.16 4.56
CA GLY A 168 -4.36 3.06 4.30
C GLY A 168 -4.93 1.81 4.96
N LYS A 169 -6.19 1.86 5.44
CA LYS A 169 -6.94 0.69 5.97
C LYS A 169 -7.07 -0.48 4.98
N MET A 170 -6.60 -0.30 3.74
CA MET A 170 -6.62 -1.27 2.65
C MET A 170 -5.20 -1.61 2.16
N TYR A 171 -4.16 -1.34 2.96
CA TYR A 171 -2.76 -1.56 2.58
C TYR A 171 -2.51 -3.00 2.11
N LEU A 172 -3.06 -3.98 2.83
CA LEU A 172 -2.94 -5.41 2.54
C LEU A 172 -4.16 -5.96 1.80
N LYS A 173 -4.88 -5.13 1.05
CA LYS A 173 -6.05 -5.56 0.28
C LYS A 173 -5.63 -6.56 -0.80
N GLY A 174 -6.10 -7.80 -0.67
CA GLY A 174 -5.78 -8.91 -1.58
C GLY A 174 -4.99 -10.02 -0.89
N LEU A 175 -4.27 -9.70 0.18
CA LEU A 175 -3.56 -10.67 1.00
C LEU A 175 -4.56 -11.66 1.61
N ARG A 176 -4.34 -12.96 1.40
CA ARG A 176 -5.13 -14.03 2.03
C ARG A 176 -4.29 -14.68 3.11
N TYR A 177 -4.80 -14.77 4.32
CA TYR A 177 -4.02 -15.28 5.45
C TYR A 177 -4.75 -16.23 6.40
N ALA A 178 -3.95 -17.01 7.13
CA ALA A 178 -4.36 -17.83 8.27
C ALA A 178 -3.36 -17.68 9.41
N VAL A 179 -3.83 -17.75 10.67
CA VAL A 179 -2.98 -17.62 11.86
C VAL A 179 -3.22 -18.79 12.80
N PHE A 180 -2.13 -19.39 13.26
CA PHE A 180 -2.12 -20.34 14.36
C PHE A 180 -1.17 -19.81 15.45
N GLY A 181 -1.76 -19.45 16.60
CA GLY A 181 -1.00 -19.03 17.77
C GLY A 181 -0.55 -20.25 18.58
N LEU A 182 0.68 -20.23 19.06
CA LEU A 182 1.17 -21.16 20.07
C LEU A 182 1.21 -20.41 21.41
N GLY A 183 0.47 -20.91 22.40
CA GLY A 183 0.41 -20.33 23.72
C GLY A 183 0.23 -21.38 24.80
N ASN A 184 0.13 -20.94 26.04
CA ASN A 184 -0.11 -21.80 27.20
C ASN A 184 -1.13 -21.13 28.12
N SER A 185 -2.30 -21.76 28.30
CA SER A 185 -3.42 -21.21 29.09
C SER A 185 -3.13 -21.06 30.57
N VAL A 186 -2.04 -21.64 31.07
CA VAL A 186 -1.54 -21.36 32.43
C VAL A 186 -1.25 -19.85 32.59
N TYR A 187 -0.84 -19.17 31.51
CA TYR A 187 -0.66 -17.72 31.49
C TYR A 187 -1.96 -17.05 31.04
N VAL A 188 -2.93 -16.99 31.96
CA VAL A 188 -4.31 -16.53 31.67
C VAL A 188 -4.34 -15.15 31.03
N ASP A 189 -3.59 -14.19 31.59
CA ASP A 189 -3.58 -12.79 31.14
C ASP A 189 -2.98 -12.60 29.74
N HIS A 190 -2.14 -13.55 29.31
CA HIS A 190 -1.35 -13.45 28.09
C HIS A 190 -1.48 -14.67 27.17
N TYR A 191 -2.60 -15.40 27.28
CA TYR A 191 -2.84 -16.58 26.46
C TYR A 191 -3.00 -16.21 24.98
N ASN A 192 -2.04 -16.62 24.16
CA ASN A 192 -2.02 -16.43 22.71
C ASN A 192 -2.11 -14.96 22.24
N THR A 193 -1.64 -14.01 23.07
CA THR A 193 -1.69 -12.56 22.79
C THR A 193 -1.10 -12.21 21.43
N VAL A 194 0.07 -12.74 21.08
CA VAL A 194 0.77 -12.41 19.82
C VAL A 194 -0.03 -12.88 18.60
N GLY A 195 -0.55 -14.11 18.63
CA GLY A 195 -1.39 -14.64 17.56
C GLY A 195 -2.71 -13.87 17.40
N ARG A 196 -3.30 -13.41 18.51
CA ARG A 196 -4.50 -12.56 18.50
C ARG A 196 -4.22 -11.18 17.92
N ASN A 197 -3.08 -10.58 18.27
CA ASN A 197 -2.67 -9.26 17.80
C ASN A 197 -2.37 -9.27 16.29
N ILE A 198 -1.59 -10.23 15.80
CA ILE A 198 -1.30 -10.35 14.36
C ILE A 198 -2.59 -10.53 13.55
N ASP A 199 -3.51 -11.39 14.00
CA ASP A 199 -4.81 -11.57 13.32
C ASP A 199 -5.65 -10.28 13.32
N ARG A 200 -5.59 -9.49 14.40
CA ARG A 200 -6.27 -8.19 14.49
C ARG A 200 -5.66 -7.17 13.53
N TRP A 201 -4.35 -6.99 13.57
CA TRP A 201 -3.65 -5.97 12.77
C TRP A 201 -3.69 -6.26 11.26
N LEU A 202 -3.52 -7.53 10.86
CA LEU A 202 -3.69 -7.92 9.44
C LEU A 202 -5.10 -7.61 8.94
N TRP A 203 -6.12 -7.86 9.77
CA TRP A 203 -7.50 -7.53 9.43
C TRP A 203 -7.73 -6.01 9.34
N MET A 204 -7.15 -5.22 10.25
CA MET A 204 -7.24 -3.76 10.24
C MET A 204 -6.62 -3.15 8.97
N LEU A 205 -5.58 -3.76 8.43
CA LEU A 205 -4.92 -3.37 7.18
C LEU A 205 -5.63 -3.88 5.90
N GLY A 206 -6.76 -4.55 6.04
CA GLY A 206 -7.60 -4.99 4.92
C GLY A 206 -7.27 -6.36 4.34
N ALA A 207 -6.45 -7.16 5.03
CA ALA A 207 -6.18 -8.54 4.63
C ALA A 207 -7.40 -9.45 4.87
N ARG A 208 -7.53 -10.50 4.06
CA ARG A 208 -8.66 -11.44 4.10
C ARG A 208 -8.29 -12.73 4.81
N ARG A 209 -9.00 -13.04 5.91
CA ARG A 209 -8.92 -14.34 6.59
C ARG A 209 -9.50 -15.44 5.71
N ILE A 210 -8.77 -16.55 5.56
CA ILE A 210 -9.28 -17.75 4.87
C ILE A 210 -10.04 -18.68 5.83
N MET A 211 -9.67 -18.67 7.10
CA MET A 211 -10.28 -19.45 8.17
C MET A 211 -10.12 -18.73 9.50
N THR A 212 -10.93 -19.10 10.49
CA THR A 212 -10.83 -18.56 11.85
C THR A 212 -9.45 -18.87 12.43
N ARG A 213 -8.85 -17.88 13.10
CA ARG A 213 -7.62 -18.05 13.89
C ARG A 213 -7.79 -19.23 14.85
N ALA A 214 -6.76 -20.05 14.96
CA ALA A 214 -6.69 -21.09 15.98
C ALA A 214 -5.59 -20.78 16.99
N GLU A 215 -5.81 -21.30 18.20
CA GLU A 215 -5.00 -21.06 19.38
C GLU A 215 -4.65 -22.45 19.90
N GLY A 216 -3.37 -22.82 19.78
CA GLY A 216 -2.82 -24.04 20.34
C GLY A 216 -2.45 -23.81 21.81
N ASP A 217 -2.67 -24.84 22.63
CA ASP A 217 -2.41 -24.78 24.06
C ASP A 217 -1.39 -25.84 24.50
N CYS A 218 -0.27 -25.39 25.08
CA CYS A 218 0.72 -26.28 25.71
C CYS A 218 0.19 -26.90 27.02
N ASN A 219 -0.84 -26.33 27.63
CA ASN A 219 -1.49 -26.91 28.80
C ASN A 219 -2.38 -28.08 28.36
N VAL A 220 -1.86 -29.30 28.50
CA VAL A 220 -2.54 -30.56 28.14
C VAL A 220 -3.95 -30.66 28.74
N ALA A 221 -4.15 -30.16 29.97
CA ALA A 221 -5.44 -30.26 30.66
C ALA A 221 -6.53 -29.35 30.06
N GLN A 222 -6.14 -28.23 29.42
CA GLN A 222 -7.05 -27.23 28.86
C GLN A 222 -7.02 -27.19 27.32
N SER A 223 -6.07 -27.91 26.70
CA SER A 223 -5.99 -28.08 25.26
C SER A 223 -7.25 -28.77 24.72
N LYS A 224 -7.77 -28.25 23.60
CA LYS A 224 -9.01 -28.76 22.97
C LYS A 224 -8.86 -30.19 22.48
N HIS A 225 -7.66 -30.56 22.07
CA HIS A 225 -7.35 -31.88 21.53
C HIS A 225 -6.31 -32.64 22.38
N GLY A 226 -6.04 -32.17 23.61
CA GLY A 226 -5.18 -32.82 24.60
C GLY A 226 -3.68 -32.54 24.45
N SER A 227 -3.23 -31.88 23.38
CA SER A 227 -1.88 -31.34 23.30
C SER A 227 -1.80 -30.26 22.21
N ILE A 228 -0.77 -29.43 22.27
CA ILE A 228 -0.53 -28.42 21.24
C ILE A 228 -0.28 -29.04 19.85
N GLU A 229 0.35 -30.21 19.78
CA GLU A 229 0.53 -30.97 18.55
C GLU A 229 -0.80 -31.49 18.00
N ALA A 230 -1.69 -31.97 18.88
CA ALA A 230 -3.01 -32.43 18.48
C ALA A 230 -3.89 -31.26 18.01
N ASP A 231 -3.82 -30.12 18.69
CA ASP A 231 -4.48 -28.87 18.28
C ASP A 231 -3.98 -28.41 16.91
N PHE A 232 -2.66 -28.45 16.71
CA PHE A 232 -2.04 -28.11 15.45
C PHE A 232 -2.44 -29.08 14.33
N LYS A 233 -2.50 -30.38 14.60
CA LYS A 233 -2.94 -31.40 13.64
C LYS A 233 -4.40 -31.20 13.22
N ALA A 234 -5.28 -30.94 14.19
CA ALA A 234 -6.70 -30.65 13.93
C ALA A 234 -6.88 -29.37 13.10
N TRP A 235 -6.10 -28.32 13.41
CA TRP A 235 -6.08 -27.09 12.63
C TRP A 235 -5.54 -27.32 11.21
N THR A 236 -4.45 -28.07 11.07
CA THR A 236 -3.84 -28.41 9.77
C THR A 236 -4.82 -29.15 8.88
N ALA A 237 -5.56 -30.13 9.41
CA ALA A 237 -6.58 -30.85 8.65
C ALA A 237 -7.67 -29.90 8.12
N LYS A 238 -8.13 -28.96 8.94
CA LYS A 238 -9.10 -27.92 8.53
C LYS A 238 -8.50 -26.98 7.47
N PHE A 239 -7.25 -26.54 7.65
CA PHE A 239 -6.55 -25.68 6.71
C PHE A 239 -6.41 -26.35 5.34
N LEU A 240 -5.96 -27.61 5.28
CA LEU A 240 -5.80 -28.35 4.03
C LEU A 240 -7.14 -28.54 3.31
N SER A 241 -8.22 -28.83 4.03
CA SER A 241 -9.57 -28.91 3.46
C SER A 241 -10.01 -27.57 2.85
N GLN A 242 -9.78 -26.45 3.56
CA GLN A 242 -10.08 -25.12 3.02
C GLN A 242 -9.20 -24.76 1.82
N LEU A 243 -7.91 -25.14 1.84
CA LEU A 243 -6.98 -24.93 0.74
C LEU A 243 -7.44 -25.67 -0.51
N GLN A 244 -7.86 -26.94 -0.38
CA GLN A 244 -8.42 -27.73 -1.47
C GLN A 244 -9.71 -27.12 -2.03
N ALA A 245 -10.61 -26.61 -1.18
CA ALA A 245 -11.83 -25.92 -1.61
C ALA A 245 -11.49 -24.64 -2.40
N LEU A 246 -10.50 -23.87 -1.93
CA LEU A 246 -10.02 -22.67 -2.63
C LEU A 246 -9.36 -23.01 -3.98
N CYS A 247 -8.61 -24.11 -4.07
CA CYS A 247 -8.06 -24.60 -5.34
C CYS A 247 -9.16 -25.02 -6.34
N ARG A 248 -10.29 -25.55 -5.84
CA ARG A 248 -11.47 -25.92 -6.65
C ARG A 248 -12.33 -24.71 -7.05
N GLY A 249 -12.07 -23.53 -6.48
CA GLY A 249 -12.84 -22.31 -6.72
C GLY A 249 -14.16 -22.27 -5.93
N GLU A 250 -14.33 -23.13 -4.93
CA GLU A 250 -15.51 -23.15 -4.07
C GLU A 250 -15.42 -21.95 -3.11
N LYS A 251 -16.39 -21.02 -3.22
CA LYS A 251 -16.54 -19.94 -2.23
C LYS A 251 -17.14 -20.56 -0.97
N GLN A 252 -16.56 -20.24 0.20
CA GLN A 252 -17.14 -20.65 1.48
C GLN A 252 -18.64 -20.25 1.51
N PRO A 253 -19.55 -21.19 1.85
CA PRO A 253 -20.93 -20.84 2.13
C PRO A 253 -20.93 -19.90 3.35
N CYS A 254 -21.63 -18.77 3.26
CA CYS A 254 -21.75 -17.90 4.42
C CYS A 254 -22.44 -18.71 5.53
N SER A 255 -21.83 -18.76 6.72
CA SER A 255 -22.53 -19.27 7.89
C SER A 255 -23.63 -18.24 8.14
N GLY A 256 -24.88 -18.59 7.83
CA GLY A 256 -26.05 -17.68 7.82
C GLY A 256 -26.43 -17.02 9.15
N LYS A 257 -25.48 -16.83 10.08
CA LYS A 257 -25.62 -16.09 11.34
C LYS A 257 -25.17 -14.63 11.22
N CYS A 258 -25.29 -14.02 10.04
CA CYS A 258 -25.15 -12.57 9.91
C CYS A 258 -26.42 -11.90 10.48
N LYS A 259 -26.29 -11.24 11.64
CA LYS A 259 -27.37 -10.42 12.24
C LYS A 259 -27.66 -9.11 11.48
N ARG A 260 -27.10 -8.92 10.28
CA ARG A 260 -27.45 -7.83 9.36
C ARG A 260 -28.13 -8.40 8.12
N LYS A 261 -29.40 -8.09 7.94
CA LYS A 261 -30.24 -8.54 6.82
C LYS A 261 -29.65 -8.07 5.48
N LYS A 262 -29.74 -8.96 4.47
CA LYS A 262 -29.42 -8.84 3.03
C LYS A 262 -27.94 -8.87 2.61
N CYS A 263 -27.41 -10.09 2.46
CA CYS A 263 -26.35 -10.36 1.48
C CYS A 263 -27.01 -10.61 0.11
N LYS A 264 -27.05 -9.62 -0.79
CA LYS A 264 -27.46 -9.85 -2.19
C LYS A 264 -26.28 -10.42 -2.97
N SER A 265 -26.31 -11.73 -3.28
CA SER A 265 -25.54 -12.28 -4.40
C SER A 265 -26.26 -11.89 -5.69
N GLN A 266 -25.58 -11.14 -6.57
CA GLN A 266 -26.13 -10.82 -7.89
C GLN A 266 -26.08 -12.04 -8.81
N GLY A 267 -27.25 -12.52 -9.20
CA GLY A 267 -27.52 -13.26 -10.43
C GLY A 267 -28.66 -12.56 -11.17
N LYS A 268 -28.49 -12.31 -12.47
CA LYS A 268 -29.43 -11.76 -13.49
C LYS A 268 -30.89 -12.29 -13.31
N GLN A 269 -31.99 -11.61 -13.66
CA GLN A 269 -32.30 -10.65 -14.73
C GLN A 269 -33.70 -10.00 -14.48
N SER A 270 -33.86 -8.71 -14.82
CA SER A 270 -35.08 -7.95 -15.25
C SER A 270 -36.50 -8.24 -14.72
N LYS A 271 -37.18 -7.23 -14.14
CA LYS A 271 -38.28 -6.43 -14.74
C LYS A 271 -38.85 -5.38 -13.75
N GLU A 272 -39.32 -4.25 -14.30
CA GLU A 272 -39.84 -3.04 -13.64
C GLU A 272 -41.11 -3.25 -12.80
N SER A 273 -41.28 -2.47 -11.72
CA SER A 273 -42.33 -1.43 -11.60
C SER A 273 -42.45 -0.80 -10.19
N SER A 274 -42.59 0.53 -10.20
CA SER A 274 -43.31 1.49 -9.32
C SER A 274 -43.10 1.55 -7.78
N ASP A 275 -42.60 2.72 -7.36
CA ASP A 275 -43.05 3.65 -6.29
C ASP A 275 -43.82 3.12 -5.07
N HIS A 276 -43.25 3.29 -3.86
CA HIS A 276 -43.67 4.32 -2.90
C HIS A 276 -42.77 4.33 -1.64
N ASP A 277 -42.74 5.52 -1.06
CA ASP A 277 -41.95 6.03 0.05
C ASP A 277 -42.32 5.46 1.44
N HIS A 278 -41.42 5.64 2.41
CA HIS A 278 -41.62 5.93 3.84
C HIS A 278 -40.63 5.25 4.80
N GLY A 279 -39.92 6.11 5.54
CA GLY A 279 -39.84 6.01 7.00
C GLY A 279 -38.60 5.36 7.58
N ALA A 280 -37.56 6.17 7.81
CA ALA A 280 -36.60 5.87 8.88
C ALA A 280 -37.33 5.99 10.23
N SER A 281 -37.23 4.96 11.07
CA SER A 281 -37.54 5.03 12.49
C SER A 281 -36.26 4.73 13.27
N GLU A 282 -35.92 5.67 14.13
CA GLU A 282 -34.96 5.54 15.21
C GLU A 282 -35.52 4.65 16.32
N CYS A 283 -34.61 3.94 17.01
CA CYS A 283 -34.58 3.69 18.47
C CYS A 283 -33.35 2.80 18.72
N GLU A 284 -32.29 3.29 19.36
CA GLU A 284 -32.10 3.48 20.82
C GLU A 284 -31.89 2.19 21.63
N ASN A 285 -30.97 2.32 22.59
CA ASN A 285 -30.49 1.49 23.71
C ASN A 285 -28.95 1.72 23.76
N THR A 286 -28.36 2.61 24.58
CA THR A 286 -28.58 2.91 26.02
C THR A 286 -28.65 1.58 26.78
N GLU A 287 -27.70 1.17 27.62
CA GLU A 287 -27.00 1.73 28.79
C GLU A 287 -25.78 0.80 29.02
N ALA A 288 -24.73 1.03 29.79
CA ALA A 288 -24.12 2.11 30.57
C ALA A 288 -22.70 1.53 30.92
N GLU A 289 -21.62 2.29 30.71
CA GLU A 289 -20.79 2.95 31.75
C GLU A 289 -20.07 1.94 32.68
N GLU A 290 -18.77 2.02 32.95
CA GLU A 290 -18.03 3.14 33.57
C GLU A 290 -16.63 3.31 32.94
N LEU A 291 -16.22 4.51 32.49
CA LEU A 291 -15.77 5.74 33.19
C LEU A 291 -14.37 5.65 33.84
N PHE A 292 -13.42 6.41 33.29
CA PHE A 292 -12.75 7.47 34.07
C PHE A 292 -12.34 8.67 33.19
N GLU A 293 -12.33 9.83 33.84
CA GLU A 293 -12.73 11.14 33.33
C GLU A 293 -11.69 12.00 32.59
N THR A 294 -12.26 12.99 31.89
CA THR A 294 -11.70 14.18 31.25
C THR A 294 -11.47 15.34 32.21
N SER A 295 -10.65 16.33 31.82
CA SER A 295 -10.80 17.71 32.31
C SER A 295 -10.68 18.70 31.14
N SER A 296 -11.76 19.47 30.96
CA SER A 296 -11.88 20.71 30.21
C SER A 296 -12.43 21.74 31.19
N GLU A 297 -11.98 22.99 31.08
CA GLU A 297 -12.61 24.16 31.69
C GLU A 297 -12.81 25.22 30.59
N GLU A 298 -13.91 25.97 30.76
CA GLU A 298 -14.56 26.84 29.77
C GLU A 298 -14.11 28.30 29.86
N GLU A 299 -14.49 29.13 28.89
CA GLU A 299 -15.06 30.46 29.15
C GLU A 299 -15.83 30.95 27.91
N ALA A 300 -16.96 31.61 28.15
CA ALA A 300 -17.91 32.13 27.17
C ALA A 300 -17.84 33.66 27.06
N GLY A 301 -18.20 34.21 25.89
CA GLY A 301 -18.37 35.65 25.67
C GLY A 301 -18.88 35.99 24.27
N ALA A 302 -20.04 36.65 24.21
CA ALA A 302 -20.89 37.00 23.06
C ALA A 302 -20.25 37.80 21.90
N GLU A 303 -20.71 37.62 20.65
CA GLU A 303 -21.76 38.42 19.99
C GLU A 303 -22.06 37.95 18.55
N GLU A 304 -23.31 38.18 18.14
CA GLU A 304 -23.96 37.82 16.88
C GLU A 304 -23.51 38.67 15.67
N ALA A 305 -23.40 38.04 14.50
CA ALA A 305 -23.71 38.70 13.22
C ALA A 305 -24.17 37.64 12.20
N GLY A 306 -25.45 37.70 11.86
CA GLY A 306 -26.17 36.73 11.04
C GLY A 306 -25.64 36.55 9.62
N GLY A 307 -25.61 35.29 9.20
CA GLY A 307 -25.51 34.86 7.81
C GLY A 307 -26.00 33.42 7.73
N THR A 308 -27.19 33.21 7.17
CA THR A 308 -27.87 31.92 7.07
C THR A 308 -26.96 30.87 6.44
N SER A 309 -26.39 29.97 7.24
CA SER A 309 -25.70 28.78 6.75
C SER A 309 -26.74 27.73 6.35
N ALA A 310 -27.18 27.80 5.10
CA ALA A 310 -27.87 26.68 4.48
C ALA A 310 -26.87 25.50 4.43
N VAL A 311 -27.03 24.55 5.35
CA VAL A 311 -26.33 23.28 5.35
C VAL A 311 -26.77 22.53 4.09
N MET A 312 -25.89 22.45 3.09
CA MET A 312 -26.16 21.74 1.82
C MET A 312 -25.55 20.35 1.86
N ASP A 313 -26.40 19.34 1.68
CA ASP A 313 -26.07 17.91 1.76
C ASP A 313 -25.37 17.40 0.48
N VAL A 314 -24.72 16.24 0.58
CA VAL A 314 -23.80 15.63 -0.40
C VAL A 314 -24.49 15.21 -1.72
N GLU A 315 -25.82 15.30 -1.80
CA GLU A 315 -26.60 14.96 -3.00
C GLU A 315 -26.65 16.08 -4.05
N ASP A 316 -26.35 17.34 -3.68
CA ASP A 316 -26.45 18.51 -4.58
C ASP A 316 -25.31 18.65 -5.60
N LEU A 317 -24.23 17.87 -5.48
CA LEU A 317 -23.14 17.88 -6.47
C LEU A 317 -23.52 17.29 -7.83
N GLY A 318 -24.56 16.45 -7.89
CA GLY A 318 -25.03 15.82 -9.14
C GLY A 318 -25.76 16.79 -10.07
N SER A 319 -26.56 17.70 -9.49
CA SER A 319 -27.37 18.65 -10.24
C SER A 319 -26.49 19.67 -10.99
N ILE A 320 -25.44 20.18 -10.33
CA ILE A 320 -24.51 21.19 -10.87
C ILE A 320 -23.78 20.68 -12.12
N VAL A 321 -23.35 19.41 -12.14
CA VAL A 321 -22.67 18.82 -13.31
C VAL A 321 -23.60 18.73 -14.53
N SER A 322 -24.89 18.50 -14.31
CA SER A 322 -25.89 18.46 -15.39
C SER A 322 -26.21 19.85 -15.96
N HIS A 323 -26.20 20.89 -15.10
CA HIS A 323 -26.40 22.29 -15.49
C HIS A 323 -25.18 22.85 -16.24
N VAL A 324 -23.96 22.52 -15.80
CA VAL A 324 -22.72 22.89 -16.49
C VAL A 324 -22.61 22.22 -17.86
N ARG A 325 -23.08 20.97 -18.01
CA ARG A 325 -23.16 20.30 -19.32
C ARG A 325 -24.18 20.96 -20.26
N ARG A 326 -25.36 21.35 -19.75
CA ARG A 326 -26.38 22.08 -20.53
C ARG A 326 -25.89 23.47 -20.97
N ALA A 327 -25.26 24.23 -20.06
CA ALA A 327 -24.69 25.54 -20.37
C ALA A 327 -23.56 25.46 -21.43
N LYS A 328 -22.73 24.41 -21.39
CA LYS A 328 -21.66 24.17 -22.38
C LYS A 328 -22.20 23.82 -23.77
N VAL A 329 -23.34 23.11 -23.86
CA VAL A 329 -24.00 22.78 -25.14
C VAL A 329 -24.71 23.99 -25.75
N GLN A 330 -25.27 24.89 -24.91
CA GLN A 330 -25.89 26.14 -25.37
C GLN A 330 -24.86 27.17 -25.87
N LEU A 331 -23.70 27.27 -25.22
CA LEU A 331 -22.62 28.16 -25.66
C LEU A 331 -22.02 27.74 -27.01
N CYS A 332 -21.92 26.43 -27.28
CA CYS A 332 -21.45 25.91 -28.57
C CYS A 332 -22.44 26.12 -29.73
N ARG A 333 -23.74 26.32 -29.45
CA ARG A 333 -24.78 26.52 -30.47
C ARG A 333 -24.91 27.99 -30.92
N ALA A 334 -24.49 28.95 -30.08
CA ALA A 334 -24.54 30.37 -30.38
C ALA A 334 -23.35 30.89 -31.21
N ALA A 335 -22.30 30.09 -31.37
CA ALA A 335 -21.04 30.50 -32.00
C ALA A 335 -20.91 30.17 -33.50
N GLY A 336 -22.03 29.95 -34.21
CA GLY A 336 -22.02 29.56 -35.62
C GLY A 336 -22.98 30.36 -36.49
N THR A 337 -22.64 31.59 -36.90
CA THR A 337 -23.12 32.22 -38.15
C THR A 337 -22.13 33.30 -38.63
N SER A 338 -22.08 33.48 -39.95
CA SER A 338 -21.03 33.96 -40.87
C SER A 338 -20.72 35.47 -40.97
N SER A 339 -19.46 35.77 -41.36
CA SER A 339 -18.87 36.91 -42.14
C SER A 339 -19.52 38.32 -42.06
N THR A 340 -18.78 39.43 -41.88
CA THR A 340 -17.99 40.13 -42.93
C THR A 340 -17.11 41.26 -42.33
N GLN A 341 -15.85 41.31 -42.75
CA GLN A 341 -14.93 42.45 -42.99
C GLN A 341 -15.10 43.79 -42.21
N GLY A 342 -14.01 44.23 -41.55
CA GLY A 342 -13.83 45.63 -41.11
C GLY A 342 -12.68 45.80 -40.11
N ASN A 343 -11.53 46.25 -40.59
CA ASN A 343 -10.30 46.47 -39.84
C ASN A 343 -10.36 47.83 -39.10
N LEU A 344 -10.07 47.90 -37.80
CA LEU A 344 -9.40 49.06 -37.17
C LEU A 344 -8.83 48.64 -35.79
N GLY A 345 -7.53 48.84 -35.61
CA GLY A 345 -6.74 48.18 -34.58
C GLY A 345 -6.89 48.71 -33.15
N ARG A 346 -6.57 47.82 -32.21
CA ARG A 346 -5.65 48.12 -31.10
C ARG A 346 -4.94 46.82 -30.71
N LYS A 347 -3.61 46.84 -30.71
CA LYS A 347 -2.79 45.76 -30.14
C LYS A 347 -3.10 45.69 -28.64
N GLU A 348 -3.83 44.67 -28.22
CA GLU A 348 -3.69 44.13 -26.87
C GLU A 348 -2.81 42.88 -27.00
N GLU A 349 -1.59 42.96 -26.47
CA GLU A 349 -0.77 41.77 -26.25
C GLU A 349 -1.61 40.82 -25.40
N GLY A 350 -1.98 39.67 -25.96
CA GLY A 350 -2.86 38.71 -25.29
C GLY A 350 -2.29 38.34 -23.93
N GLU A 351 -2.98 38.76 -22.86
CA GLU A 351 -2.58 38.44 -21.50
C GLU A 351 -2.46 36.93 -21.33
N LYS A 352 -1.27 36.47 -20.95
CA LYS A 352 -1.05 35.05 -20.67
C LYS A 352 -1.97 34.64 -19.52
N ARG A 353 -2.75 33.59 -19.74
CA ARG A 353 -3.71 33.06 -18.78
C ARG A 353 -3.02 32.66 -17.46
N GLU A 354 -3.67 32.93 -16.33
CA GLU A 354 -3.25 32.47 -15.01
C GLU A 354 -3.35 30.94 -14.89
N MET A 355 -2.44 30.33 -14.12
CA MET A 355 -2.41 28.88 -13.91
C MET A 355 -3.51 28.43 -12.97
N ILE A 356 -3.75 29.19 -11.90
CA ILE A 356 -4.72 28.86 -10.86
C ILE A 356 -6.07 29.47 -11.23
N THR A 357 -7.04 28.63 -11.56
CA THR A 357 -8.44 29.07 -11.75
C THR A 357 -9.11 29.31 -10.39
N LEU A 358 -10.19 30.09 -10.34
CA LEU A 358 -10.95 30.35 -9.11
C LEU A 358 -11.42 29.06 -8.42
N ALA A 359 -11.97 28.11 -9.19
CA ALA A 359 -12.37 26.81 -8.65
C ALA A 359 -11.18 26.00 -8.09
N LEU A 360 -10.01 26.07 -8.74
CA LEU A 360 -8.80 25.40 -8.24
C LEU A 360 -8.26 26.10 -6.98
N ARG A 361 -8.36 27.43 -6.92
CA ARG A 361 -7.99 28.23 -5.75
C ARG A 361 -8.77 27.78 -4.53
N GLU A 362 -10.09 27.70 -4.62
CA GLU A 362 -10.94 27.23 -3.53
C GLU A 362 -10.60 25.80 -3.09
N ALA A 363 -10.42 24.88 -4.03
CA ALA A 363 -10.07 23.49 -3.73
C ALA A 363 -8.72 23.38 -3.01
N LEU A 364 -7.68 24.09 -3.48
CA LEU A 364 -6.35 24.07 -2.87
C LEU A 364 -6.34 24.79 -1.51
N THR A 365 -7.07 25.89 -1.35
CA THR A 365 -7.18 26.57 -0.06
C THR A 365 -7.85 25.67 0.99
N LYS A 366 -8.90 24.91 0.62
CA LYS A 366 -9.51 23.90 1.52
C LYS A 366 -8.52 22.80 1.94
N GLN A 367 -7.53 22.50 1.11
CA GLN A 367 -6.46 21.52 1.42
C GLN A 367 -5.29 22.11 2.23
N GLY A 368 -5.39 23.38 2.64
CA GLY A 368 -4.40 24.07 3.46
C GLY A 368 -3.24 24.70 2.67
N TYR A 369 -3.39 24.91 1.36
CA TYR A 369 -2.42 25.71 0.59
C TYR A 369 -2.70 27.21 0.77
N ARG A 370 -1.64 28.00 0.93
CA ARG A 370 -1.65 29.44 0.72
C ARG A 370 -1.08 29.71 -0.66
N LEU A 371 -1.93 30.23 -1.55
CA LEU A 371 -1.61 30.42 -2.95
C LEU A 371 -1.02 31.81 -3.16
N ILE A 372 0.06 31.87 -3.93
CA ILE A 372 0.90 33.05 -4.14
C ILE A 372 0.83 33.39 -5.62
N GLY A 373 0.37 34.60 -5.92
CA GLY A 373 0.13 35.05 -7.29
C GLY A 373 -0.77 34.12 -8.11
N SER A 374 -0.32 33.86 -9.33
CA SER A 374 -1.04 33.15 -10.38
C SER A 374 -0.70 31.65 -10.50
N HIS A 375 0.40 31.19 -9.88
CA HIS A 375 0.93 29.83 -10.09
C HIS A 375 1.65 29.18 -8.90
N SER A 376 2.03 29.94 -7.88
CA SER A 376 2.85 29.46 -6.77
C SER A 376 2.02 29.10 -5.54
N GLY A 377 2.61 28.35 -4.61
CA GLY A 377 1.93 28.02 -3.37
C GLY A 377 2.88 27.55 -2.27
N VAL A 378 2.46 27.81 -1.04
CA VAL A 378 3.13 27.38 0.18
C VAL A 378 2.17 26.62 1.08
N LYS A 379 2.69 25.63 1.79
CA LYS A 379 1.97 24.81 2.75
C LYS A 379 2.84 24.53 3.96
N LEU A 380 2.21 24.35 5.12
CA LEU A 380 2.91 23.89 6.31
C LEU A 380 3.43 22.47 6.13
N CYS A 381 4.61 22.19 6.67
CA CYS A 381 5.13 20.83 6.69
C CYS A 381 4.17 19.89 7.43
N ARG A 382 3.97 18.69 6.87
CA ARG A 382 3.13 17.64 7.47
C ARG A 382 3.46 17.37 8.95
N TRP A 383 4.73 17.46 9.32
CA TRP A 383 5.23 17.15 10.67
C TRP A 383 5.17 18.33 11.65
N THR A 384 4.93 19.56 11.17
CA THR A 384 4.91 20.76 12.03
C THR A 384 3.90 20.61 13.17
N LYS A 385 2.68 20.15 12.86
CA LYS A 385 1.59 19.99 13.84
C LYS A 385 1.91 18.93 14.91
N ALA A 386 2.62 17.86 14.55
CA ALA A 386 3.00 16.79 15.47
C ALA A 386 4.14 17.26 16.39
N MET A 387 5.15 17.91 15.82
CA MET A 387 6.30 18.41 16.54
C MET A 387 5.93 19.52 17.54
N LEU A 388 5.03 20.45 17.16
CA LEU A 388 4.51 21.47 18.08
C LEU A 388 3.72 20.90 19.26
N ARG A 389 3.20 19.67 19.16
CA ARG A 389 2.52 18.96 20.25
C ARG A 389 3.44 18.03 21.05
N GLY A 390 4.74 18.04 20.79
CA GLY A 390 5.69 17.12 21.45
C GLY A 390 5.59 15.67 21.00
N ARG A 391 4.88 15.35 19.91
CA ARG A 391 4.72 13.97 19.39
C ARG A 391 5.86 13.52 18.47
N GLY A 392 6.97 14.26 18.44
CA GLY A 392 8.14 13.99 17.60
C GLY A 392 8.16 14.70 16.24
N GLY A 393 9.33 14.70 15.60
CA GLY A 393 9.60 15.34 14.31
C GLY A 393 9.86 14.34 13.18
N CYS A 394 10.03 14.85 11.95
CA CYS A 394 10.41 14.01 10.81
C CYS A 394 11.87 13.57 10.87
N TYR A 395 12.29 12.73 9.91
CA TYR A 395 13.70 12.32 9.77
C TYR A 395 14.66 13.52 9.73
N LYS A 396 14.27 14.66 9.12
CA LYS A 396 15.14 15.85 9.08
C LYS A 396 15.40 16.44 10.47
N HIS A 397 14.43 16.34 11.37
CA HIS A 397 14.63 16.75 12.76
C HIS A 397 15.58 15.78 13.47
N THR A 398 15.34 14.46 13.33
CA THR A 398 16.15 13.43 13.99
C THR A 398 17.61 13.43 13.53
N PHE A 399 17.86 13.55 12.22
CA PHE A 399 19.22 13.44 11.66
C PHE A 399 19.95 14.78 11.55
N TYR A 400 19.24 15.90 11.39
CA TYR A 400 19.86 17.21 11.13
C TYR A 400 19.47 18.30 12.14
N GLY A 401 18.66 17.99 13.16
CA GLY A 401 18.21 18.97 14.15
C GLY A 401 17.28 20.05 13.59
N ILE A 402 16.76 19.89 12.37
CA ILE A 402 15.89 20.91 11.74
C ILE A 402 14.50 20.86 12.38
N GLU A 403 14.10 21.97 12.99
CA GLU A 403 12.77 22.08 13.59
C GLU A 403 11.68 22.21 12.53
N SER A 404 10.59 21.44 12.69
CA SER A 404 9.54 21.34 11.68
C SER A 404 8.77 22.64 11.46
N HIS A 405 8.78 23.58 12.42
CA HIS A 405 8.20 24.91 12.23
C HIS A 405 9.07 25.80 11.33
N ARG A 406 10.38 25.51 11.21
CA ARG A 406 11.30 26.21 10.30
C ARG A 406 11.26 25.62 8.88
N CYS A 407 10.61 24.47 8.69
CA CYS A 407 10.49 23.81 7.40
C CYS A 407 9.25 24.30 6.64
N MET A 408 9.44 24.70 5.38
CA MET A 408 8.41 25.24 4.52
C MET A 408 8.24 24.36 3.27
N GLU A 409 7.03 23.84 3.03
CA GLU A 409 6.69 23.15 1.78
C GLU A 409 6.25 24.20 0.75
N ALA A 410 7.22 24.73 -0.01
CA ALA A 410 6.98 25.75 -1.03
C ALA A 410 7.21 25.22 -2.44
N THR A 411 6.44 25.73 -3.40
CA THR A 411 6.66 25.48 -4.82
C THR A 411 6.48 26.76 -5.64
N PRO A 412 7.44 27.11 -6.50
CA PRO A 412 7.30 28.23 -7.43
C PRO A 412 6.45 27.86 -8.65
N SER A 413 5.87 26.66 -8.67
CA SER A 413 4.97 26.20 -9.74
C SER A 413 4.14 25.03 -9.23
N LEU A 414 2.83 25.23 -9.13
CA LEU A 414 1.90 24.15 -8.85
C LEU A 414 1.81 23.18 -10.04
N ALA A 415 2.15 23.60 -11.26
CA ALA A 415 2.19 22.70 -12.40
C ALA A 415 3.24 21.60 -12.21
N CYS A 416 2.85 20.36 -12.51
CA CYS A 416 3.70 19.19 -12.33
C CYS A 416 3.89 18.44 -13.64
N ALA A 417 5.13 18.19 -14.05
CA ALA A 417 5.43 17.41 -15.24
C ALA A 417 5.23 15.89 -15.04
N ASN A 418 5.48 15.39 -13.83
CA ASN A 418 5.70 13.95 -13.59
C ASN A 418 4.66 13.26 -12.67
N LYS A 419 3.76 14.00 -12.02
CA LYS A 419 2.74 13.48 -11.08
C LYS A 419 3.25 12.34 -10.16
N CYS A 420 4.31 12.61 -9.40
CA CYS A 420 4.93 11.60 -8.54
C CYS A 420 3.95 11.05 -7.49
N VAL A 421 3.98 9.74 -7.26
CA VAL A 421 3.12 9.04 -6.27
C VAL A 421 3.34 9.58 -4.85
N PHE A 422 4.58 9.95 -4.51
CA PHE A 422 4.96 10.43 -3.18
C PHE A 422 5.06 11.97 -3.07
N CYS A 423 4.31 12.71 -3.90
CA CYS A 423 4.37 14.18 -3.85
C CYS A 423 3.48 14.75 -2.74
N TRP A 424 3.97 15.77 -2.05
CA TRP A 424 3.14 16.58 -1.14
C TRP A 424 2.15 17.47 -1.92
N ARG A 425 2.46 17.79 -3.19
CA ARG A 425 1.57 18.53 -4.10
C ARG A 425 0.40 17.67 -4.54
N HIS A 426 -0.78 18.29 -4.65
CA HIS A 426 -2.01 17.56 -4.97
C HIS A 426 -2.08 17.09 -6.44
N HIS A 427 -2.74 15.96 -6.68
CA HIS A 427 -2.82 15.33 -8.01
C HIS A 427 -3.75 16.06 -9.00
N THR A 428 -4.56 17.01 -8.52
CA THR A 428 -5.41 17.89 -9.36
C THR A 428 -4.65 19.06 -9.96
N ASN A 429 -3.37 19.22 -9.62
CA ASN A 429 -2.56 20.28 -10.17
C ASN A 429 -2.41 20.12 -11.70
N PRO A 430 -2.33 21.26 -12.43
CA PRO A 430 -2.19 21.23 -13.88
C PRO A 430 -0.89 20.51 -14.28
N VAL A 431 -0.94 19.79 -15.40
CA VAL A 431 0.24 19.14 -16.01
C VAL A 431 0.63 19.93 -17.24
N GLY A 432 1.91 20.22 -17.37
CA GLY A 432 2.49 20.86 -18.55
C GLY A 432 3.98 20.56 -18.61
N THR A 433 4.46 20.30 -19.82
CA THR A 433 5.89 20.13 -20.11
C THR A 433 6.57 21.46 -20.44
N GLU A 434 5.80 22.47 -20.83
CA GLU A 434 6.26 23.82 -21.18
C GLU A 434 5.50 24.89 -20.39
N TRP A 435 6.16 26.03 -20.16
CA TRP A 435 5.57 27.15 -19.44
C TRP A 435 4.72 28.03 -20.35
N ARG A 436 3.41 28.08 -20.08
CA ARG A 436 2.42 28.83 -20.89
C ARG A 436 1.61 29.87 -20.09
N TRP A 437 1.95 30.06 -18.82
CA TRP A 437 1.17 30.87 -17.89
C TRP A 437 1.82 32.23 -17.65
N LYS A 438 1.05 33.13 -17.02
CA LYS A 438 1.58 34.37 -16.45
C LYS A 438 2.74 34.05 -15.50
N MET A 439 3.84 34.79 -15.63
CA MET A 439 5.03 34.61 -14.81
C MET A 439 5.08 35.74 -13.78
N ASP A 440 4.87 35.37 -12.52
CA ASP A 440 4.99 36.29 -11.39
C ASP A 440 6.46 36.55 -11.02
N GLN A 441 6.74 37.72 -10.42
CA GLN A 441 8.10 38.12 -10.06
C GLN A 441 8.66 37.24 -8.92
N PRO A 442 9.92 36.78 -9.02
CA PRO A 442 10.50 35.85 -8.05
C PRO A 442 10.65 36.45 -6.64
N GLU A 443 10.95 37.75 -6.53
CA GLU A 443 11.06 38.45 -5.24
C GLU A 443 9.72 38.47 -4.51
N MET A 444 8.64 38.74 -5.24
CA MET A 444 7.28 38.69 -4.67
C MET A 444 6.93 37.27 -4.21
N ILE A 445 7.24 36.23 -5.01
CA ILE A 445 6.95 34.84 -4.64
C ILE A 445 7.66 34.47 -3.33
N LEU A 446 8.92 34.83 -3.19
CA LEU A 446 9.70 34.53 -1.99
C LEU A 446 9.15 35.27 -0.76
N GLN A 447 8.87 36.57 -0.89
CA GLN A 447 8.37 37.39 0.20
C GLN A 447 7.00 36.89 0.69
N GLU A 448 6.06 36.68 -0.23
CA GLU A 448 4.74 36.15 0.10
C GLU A 448 4.80 34.73 0.65
N ALA A 449 5.74 33.89 0.19
CA ALA A 449 5.91 32.54 0.74
C ALA A 449 6.34 32.58 2.21
N LEU A 450 7.30 33.42 2.55
CA LEU A 450 7.79 33.60 3.92
C LEU A 450 6.69 34.16 4.82
N GLU A 451 5.99 35.20 4.39
CA GLU A 451 4.91 35.82 5.15
C GLU A 451 3.75 34.84 5.39
N ASN A 452 3.29 34.15 4.35
CA ASN A 452 2.24 33.14 4.47
C ASN A 452 2.65 31.99 5.39
N HIS A 453 3.89 31.51 5.30
CA HIS A 453 4.41 30.46 6.19
C HIS A 453 4.44 30.89 7.65
N GLN A 454 4.97 32.08 7.94
CA GLN A 454 4.99 32.64 9.29
C GLN A 454 3.58 32.87 9.84
N ASN A 455 2.67 33.39 9.02
CA ASN A 455 1.28 33.61 9.41
C ASN A 455 0.56 32.29 9.72
N MET A 456 0.78 31.25 8.92
CA MET A 456 0.26 29.92 9.21
C MET A 456 0.77 29.37 10.54
N ILE A 457 2.05 29.59 10.90
CA ILE A 457 2.59 29.16 12.20
C ILE A 457 1.99 29.96 13.35
N LYS A 458 1.86 31.28 13.20
CA LYS A 458 1.24 32.15 14.21
C LYS A 458 -0.20 31.76 14.50
N GLN A 459 -0.96 31.30 13.50
CA GLN A 459 -2.32 30.77 13.67
C GLN A 459 -2.38 29.51 14.55
N PHE A 460 -1.25 28.79 14.75
CA PHE A 460 -1.15 27.64 15.66
C PHE A 460 -0.64 28.02 17.06
N LYS A 461 -0.35 29.30 17.32
CA LYS A 461 -0.09 29.81 18.66
C LYS A 461 -1.46 29.95 19.35
N GLY A 462 -1.98 28.81 19.80
CA GLY A 462 -3.16 28.74 20.67
C GLY A 462 -2.98 29.64 21.88
#